data_AF-A0AAW7FX57-F1
#
_entry.id   AF-A0AAW7FX57-F1
#
_cell.length_a   1.000
_cell.length_b   1.000
_cell.length_c   1.000
_cell.angle_alpha   90.00
_cell.angle_beta   90.00
_cell.angle_gamma   90.00
#
_symmetry.space_group_name_H-M   'P 1'
#
loop_
_entity.id
_entity.type
_entity.pdbx_description
1 polymer ?
#
loop_
_entity_poly.entity_id
_entity_poly.type
_entity_poly.pdbx_seq_one_letter_code
_entity_poly.pdbx_strand_id
1 'polypeptide(L)'
;MAAINLDPFKTQGSLAGMFNVESRGLTQGDAQDDPAIRLQLCSGSLDDALAAPIWGGVGVLECIAKPGENVAGSRIKLATASLCNAFSVVNQAYHGITTPGNPVPLYLAGGSVHYYRIGSGARIPLPVSQQVAALANSGDEAVGADGFVWDLTNNLIDVYSSASSSNPKVNISLLMVSMQGNLTVKKDASGNVTWATDKPCGLFLI
;
A
#
# COMPACT_ATOMS: atom_id res chain seq x y z
N MET A 1 32.20 -23.65 -35.71
CA MET A 1 31.69 -23.56 -34.33
C MET A 1 31.08 -22.18 -34.18
N ALA A 2 29.76 -22.06 -34.11
CA ALA A 2 29.10 -20.75 -34.01
C ALA A 2 29.36 -20.15 -32.63
N ALA A 3 29.98 -18.98 -32.57
CA ALA A 3 30.15 -18.25 -31.33
C ALA A 3 28.78 -17.67 -30.93
N ILE A 4 28.26 -18.06 -29.77
CA ILE A 4 27.10 -17.41 -29.15
C ILE A 4 27.60 -16.05 -28.65
N ASN A 5 27.27 -14.97 -29.37
CA ASN A 5 27.57 -13.62 -28.93
C ASN A 5 26.55 -13.22 -27.85
N LEU A 6 26.90 -13.39 -26.59
CA LEU A 6 26.17 -12.81 -25.46
C LEU A 6 26.66 -11.38 -25.27
N ASP A 7 26.00 -10.42 -25.91
CA ASP A 7 26.19 -8.98 -25.62
C ASP A 7 25.42 -8.65 -24.32
N PRO A 8 26.07 -8.49 -23.16
CA PRO A 8 25.37 -8.19 -21.90
C PRO A 8 24.69 -6.80 -21.89
N PHE A 9 24.94 -5.98 -22.91
CA PHE A 9 24.34 -4.66 -23.08
C PHE A 9 23.15 -4.63 -24.05
N LYS A 10 22.87 -5.70 -24.81
CA LYS A 10 21.69 -5.75 -25.71
C LYS A 10 20.42 -6.26 -25.03
N THR A 11 20.52 -6.84 -23.84
CA THR A 11 19.37 -7.18 -22.96
C THR A 11 19.11 -6.10 -21.90
N GLN A 12 19.57 -4.87 -22.13
CA GLN A 12 19.07 -3.74 -21.35
C GLN A 12 17.66 -3.45 -21.84
N GLY A 13 16.65 -3.73 -21.02
CA GLY A 13 15.29 -3.27 -21.24
C GLY A 13 15.29 -1.76 -21.54
N SER A 14 14.34 -1.33 -22.37
CA SER A 14 14.17 0.05 -22.83
C SER A 14 14.71 1.11 -21.84
N LEU A 15 15.67 1.92 -22.29
CA LEU A 15 16.20 3.08 -21.54
C LEU A 15 15.16 4.22 -21.47
N ALA A 16 13.95 4.03 -21.99
CA ALA A 16 12.85 4.98 -21.82
C ALA A 16 12.42 5.01 -20.34
N GLY A 17 12.53 6.18 -19.71
CA GLY A 17 12.20 6.38 -18.29
C GLY A 17 13.38 6.38 -17.32
N MET A 18 14.64 6.34 -17.79
CA MET A 18 15.82 6.42 -16.91
C MET A 18 15.96 7.76 -16.17
N PHE A 19 15.41 8.83 -16.74
CA PHE A 19 15.22 10.09 -16.06
C PHE A 19 13.73 10.31 -15.98
N ASN A 20 13.17 10.25 -14.77
CA ASN A 20 11.79 10.64 -14.56
C ASN A 20 11.72 12.16 -14.79
N VAL A 21 11.12 12.60 -15.90
CA VAL A 21 11.02 14.03 -16.26
C VAL A 21 9.97 14.73 -15.39
N GLU A 22 9.20 13.97 -14.62
CA GLU A 22 8.20 14.48 -13.70
C GLU A 22 8.43 13.91 -12.30
N SER A 23 8.73 14.77 -11.31
CA SER A 23 8.84 14.37 -9.90
C SER A 23 7.48 14.24 -9.21
N ARG A 24 6.39 14.23 -9.98
CA ARG A 24 5.01 14.22 -9.51
C ARG A 24 4.48 12.79 -9.65
N GLY A 25 4.66 12.02 -8.59
CA GLY A 25 4.27 10.62 -8.55
C GLY A 25 4.44 10.08 -7.15
N LEU A 26 3.57 9.15 -6.77
CA LEU A 26 3.62 8.46 -5.48
C LEU A 26 3.78 6.95 -5.68
N THR A 27 4.54 6.31 -4.79
CA THR A 27 4.64 4.85 -4.73
C THR A 27 3.77 4.35 -3.59
N GLN A 28 2.86 3.42 -3.90
CA GLN A 28 1.96 2.84 -2.91
C GLN A 28 2.74 2.18 -1.76
N GLY A 29 2.36 2.53 -0.52
CA GLY A 29 2.92 1.93 0.68
C GLY A 29 4.32 2.42 1.06
N ASP A 30 4.83 3.46 0.40
CA ASP A 30 6.08 4.14 0.74
C ASP A 30 5.81 5.34 1.67
N ALA A 31 5.89 5.10 2.98
CA ALA A 31 5.66 6.14 3.98
C ALA A 31 6.68 7.27 3.83
N GLN A 32 6.18 8.50 3.80
CA GLN A 32 7.01 9.68 3.66
C GLN A 32 7.73 9.99 4.98
N ASP A 33 8.99 10.38 4.88
CA ASP A 33 9.80 10.72 6.04
C ASP A 33 9.22 11.94 6.77
N ASP A 34 8.81 11.73 8.02
CA ASP A 34 8.47 12.79 8.96
C ASP A 34 9.18 12.49 10.29
N PRO A 35 10.02 13.41 10.81
CA PRO A 35 10.83 13.16 12.00
C PRO A 35 9.98 12.89 13.25
N ALA A 36 8.75 13.40 13.32
CA ALA A 36 7.87 13.20 14.48
C ALA A 36 7.32 11.76 14.57
N ILE A 37 7.22 11.05 13.45
CA ILE A 37 6.59 9.72 13.36
C ILE A 37 7.62 8.59 13.25
N ARG A 38 8.92 8.89 13.26
CA ARG A 38 9.98 7.90 13.00
C ARG A 38 9.90 6.67 13.92
N LEU A 39 9.47 6.87 15.17
CA LEU A 39 9.33 5.81 16.18
C LEU A 39 7.96 5.13 16.18
N GLN A 40 7.05 5.53 15.29
CA GLN A 40 5.71 4.93 15.16
C GLN A 40 5.67 3.75 14.19
N LEU A 41 6.78 3.48 13.47
CA LEU A 41 6.88 2.34 12.58
C LEU A 41 6.83 1.05 13.41
N CYS A 42 5.76 0.27 13.21
CA CYS A 42 5.55 -0.99 13.90
C CYS A 42 5.90 -2.17 12.98
N SER A 43 6.26 -3.29 13.60
CA SER A 43 6.43 -4.58 12.92
C SER A 43 5.54 -5.62 13.61
N GLY A 44 5.01 -6.57 12.85
CA GLY A 44 4.17 -7.63 13.37
C GLY A 44 4.28 -8.89 12.52
N SER A 45 3.87 -10.02 13.10
CA SER A 45 3.87 -11.33 12.43
C SER A 45 2.56 -11.55 11.69
N LEU A 46 2.64 -12.01 10.45
CA LEU A 46 1.48 -12.34 9.63
C LEU A 46 0.85 -13.65 10.09
N ASP A 47 -0.48 -13.68 10.11
CA ASP A 47 -1.25 -14.87 10.43
C ASP A 47 -0.84 -16.08 9.55
N ASP A 48 -0.64 -17.25 10.16
CA ASP A 48 -0.31 -18.48 9.42
C ASP A 48 -1.42 -18.91 8.45
N ALA A 49 -2.67 -18.51 8.72
CA ALA A 49 -3.84 -18.81 7.89
C ALA A 49 -4.19 -17.68 6.90
N LEU A 50 -3.20 -16.86 6.53
CA LEU A 50 -3.39 -15.77 5.58
C LEU A 50 -3.75 -16.31 4.18
N ALA A 51 -4.91 -15.91 3.65
CA ALA A 51 -5.43 -16.42 2.37
C ALA A 51 -4.74 -15.84 1.13
N ALA A 52 -4.03 -14.71 1.26
CA ALA A 52 -3.37 -14.02 0.15
C ALA A 52 -2.14 -13.22 0.64
N PRO A 53 -1.09 -13.08 -0.17
CA PRO A 53 0.07 -12.25 0.19
C PRO A 53 -0.33 -10.80 0.44
N ILE A 54 0.41 -10.13 1.33
CA ILE A 54 0.30 -8.69 1.60
C ILE A 54 1.44 -7.96 0.89
N TRP A 55 1.19 -6.73 0.47
CA TRP A 55 2.19 -5.80 -0.06
C TRP A 55 2.05 -4.44 0.64
N GLY A 56 2.87 -3.44 0.29
CA GLY A 56 2.76 -2.10 0.87
C GLY A 56 1.45 -1.40 0.53
N GLY A 57 0.90 -0.62 1.45
CA GLY A 57 -0.32 0.15 1.26
C GLY A 57 -1.59 -0.71 1.20
N VAL A 58 -1.62 -1.83 1.93
CA VAL A 58 -2.80 -2.68 2.11
C VAL A 58 -3.37 -2.44 3.50
N GLY A 59 -4.70 -2.33 3.59
CA GLY A 59 -5.40 -2.26 4.87
C GLY A 59 -5.26 -3.57 5.64
N VAL A 60 -4.75 -3.49 6.87
CA VAL A 60 -4.51 -4.63 7.74
C VAL A 60 -5.17 -4.43 9.11
N LEU A 61 -5.30 -5.54 9.83
CA LEU A 61 -5.78 -5.59 11.19
C LEU A 61 -4.65 -6.06 12.12
N GLU A 62 -4.15 -5.14 12.94
CA GLU A 62 -3.34 -5.49 14.09
C GLU A 62 -4.24 -6.07 15.19
N CYS A 63 -3.97 -7.31 15.57
CA CYS A 63 -4.66 -8.02 16.64
C CYS A 63 -3.80 -8.04 17.91
N ILE A 64 -4.46 -7.89 19.05
CA ILE A 64 -3.84 -8.12 20.37
C ILE A 64 -3.48 -9.59 20.47
N ALA A 65 -2.22 -9.88 20.79
CA ALA A 65 -1.74 -11.24 20.98
C ALA A 65 -2.42 -11.91 22.19
N LYS A 66 -2.61 -13.24 22.13
CA LYS A 66 -3.16 -14.00 23.24
C LYS A 66 -2.20 -13.98 24.44
N PRO A 67 -2.71 -14.04 25.68
CA PRO A 67 -1.86 -14.27 26.85
C PRO A 67 -1.01 -15.54 26.66
N GLY A 68 0.32 -15.40 26.75
CA GLY A 68 1.29 -16.50 26.52
C GLY A 68 1.98 -16.48 25.15
N GLU A 69 1.43 -15.76 24.16
CA GLU A 69 2.03 -15.58 22.82
C GLU A 69 2.47 -14.13 22.56
N ASN A 70 2.26 -13.23 23.53
CA ASN A 70 2.49 -11.79 23.44
C ASN A 70 3.96 -11.36 23.32
N VAL A 71 4.91 -12.26 23.56
CA VAL A 71 6.34 -11.99 23.39
C VAL A 71 6.74 -11.87 21.91
N ALA A 72 6.01 -12.56 21.01
CA ALA A 72 6.28 -12.54 19.57
C ALA A 72 5.77 -11.28 18.85
N GLY A 73 5.16 -10.34 19.59
CA GLY A 73 4.57 -9.11 19.04
C GLY A 73 3.12 -9.28 18.57
N SER A 74 2.61 -8.24 17.90
CA SER A 74 1.24 -8.22 17.40
C SER A 74 1.06 -9.13 16.19
N ARG A 75 -0.09 -9.81 16.14
CA ARG A 75 -0.48 -10.66 15.00
C ARG A 75 -1.24 -9.83 13.98
N ILE A 76 -0.83 -9.87 12.72
CA ILE A 76 -1.38 -9.09 11.63
C ILE A 76 -2.24 -9.97 10.74
N LYS A 77 -3.49 -9.53 10.52
CA LYS A 77 -4.48 -10.16 9.64
C LYS A 77 -4.88 -9.19 8.53
N LEU A 78 -5.54 -9.70 7.49
CA LEU A 78 -6.22 -8.85 6.52
C LEU A 78 -7.35 -8.07 7.20
N ALA A 79 -7.59 -6.84 6.74
CA ALA A 79 -8.76 -6.08 7.14
C ALA A 79 -10.06 -6.86 6.86
N THR A 80 -11.08 -6.64 7.68
CA THR A 80 -12.40 -7.25 7.53
C THR A 80 -13.43 -6.20 7.13
N ALA A 81 -14.62 -6.64 6.73
CA ALA A 81 -15.73 -5.74 6.36
C ALA A 81 -16.07 -4.70 7.43
N SER A 82 -15.73 -4.97 8.69
CA SER A 82 -16.05 -4.12 9.83
C SER A 82 -14.84 -3.37 10.40
N LEU A 83 -13.61 -3.89 10.28
CA LEU A 83 -12.43 -3.30 10.90
C LEU A 83 -11.21 -3.26 9.97
N CYS A 84 -10.58 -2.09 9.94
CA CYS A 84 -9.24 -1.82 9.46
C CYS A 84 -8.59 -0.84 10.44
N ASN A 85 -7.44 -1.17 11.03
CA ASN A 85 -6.80 -0.32 12.07
C ASN A 85 -5.35 0.06 11.74
N ALA A 86 -4.82 -0.41 10.63
CA ALA A 86 -3.46 -0.13 10.20
C ALA A 86 -3.30 -0.29 8.69
N PHE A 87 -2.23 0.29 8.13
CA PHE A 87 -1.81 0.08 6.75
C PHE A 87 -0.39 -0.46 6.72
N SER A 88 -0.15 -1.49 5.91
CA SER A 88 1.18 -2.04 5.66
C SER A 88 2.05 -1.04 4.90
N VAL A 89 3.37 -1.12 5.09
CA VAL A 89 4.35 -0.29 4.39
C VAL A 89 5.58 -1.10 3.98
N VAL A 90 6.34 -0.58 3.02
CA VAL A 90 7.61 -1.18 2.57
C VAL A 90 8.84 -0.54 3.22
N ASN A 91 8.66 0.49 4.05
CA ASN A 91 9.75 1.17 4.73
C ASN A 91 10.51 0.21 5.65
N GLN A 92 11.83 0.13 5.46
CA GLN A 92 12.74 -0.74 6.21
C GLN A 92 12.38 -2.25 6.13
N ALA A 93 11.59 -2.65 5.13
CA ALA A 93 11.09 -4.01 4.96
C ALA A 93 11.90 -4.81 3.92
N TYR A 94 13.18 -5.06 4.22
CA TYR A 94 14.13 -5.71 3.30
C TYR A 94 13.86 -7.19 3.01
N HIS A 95 12.87 -7.78 3.68
CA HIS A 95 12.51 -9.19 3.58
C HIS A 95 11.33 -9.46 2.63
N GLY A 96 10.85 -8.44 1.91
CA GLY A 96 9.82 -8.60 0.89
C GLY A 96 10.31 -9.46 -0.28
N ILE A 97 9.50 -10.44 -0.68
CA ILE A 97 9.86 -11.40 -1.74
C ILE A 97 9.34 -10.88 -3.08
N THR A 98 10.24 -10.79 -4.07
CA THR A 98 9.88 -10.49 -5.47
C THR A 98 10.17 -11.70 -6.36
N THR A 99 9.30 -11.99 -7.33
CA THR A 99 9.49 -13.04 -8.33
C THR A 99 9.31 -12.47 -9.74
N PRO A 100 9.76 -13.15 -10.82
CA PRO A 100 9.58 -12.64 -12.18
C PRO A 100 8.12 -12.34 -12.56
N GLY A 101 7.15 -13.08 -12.00
CA GLY A 101 5.72 -12.81 -12.18
C GLY A 101 5.15 -11.79 -11.19
N ASN A 102 5.85 -11.51 -10.08
CA ASN A 102 5.42 -10.62 -9.01
C ASN A 102 6.55 -9.64 -8.63
N PRO A 103 6.72 -8.54 -9.39
CA PRO A 103 7.77 -7.56 -9.13
C PRO A 103 7.49 -6.65 -7.92
N VAL A 104 6.28 -6.71 -7.35
CA VAL A 104 5.93 -6.01 -6.10
C VAL A 104 6.46 -6.82 -4.91
N PRO A 105 7.11 -6.21 -3.89
CA PRO A 105 7.51 -6.92 -2.69
C PRO A 105 6.30 -7.51 -1.95
N LEU A 106 6.28 -8.84 -1.81
CA LEU A 106 5.21 -9.60 -1.16
C LEU A 106 5.65 -10.16 0.20
N TYR A 107 4.72 -10.18 1.14
CA TYR A 107 4.84 -10.79 2.46
C TYR A 107 3.83 -11.93 2.60
N LEU A 108 4.33 -13.11 3.00
CA LEU A 108 3.56 -14.36 3.05
C LEU A 108 3.15 -14.71 4.49
N ALA A 109 2.23 -15.66 4.62
CA ALA A 109 1.80 -16.22 5.90
C ALA A 109 3.02 -16.64 6.76
N GLY A 110 2.97 -16.35 8.07
CA GLY A 110 4.08 -16.62 9.00
C GLY A 110 5.29 -15.69 8.85
N GLY A 111 5.33 -14.83 7.84
CA GLY A 111 6.33 -13.77 7.70
C GLY A 111 6.08 -12.58 8.62
N SER A 112 6.87 -11.52 8.49
CA SER A 112 6.61 -10.24 9.16
C SER A 112 6.21 -9.17 8.15
N VAL A 113 5.53 -8.12 8.63
CA VAL A 113 5.23 -6.94 7.82
C VAL A 113 5.35 -5.69 8.68
N HIS A 114 5.84 -4.61 8.07
CA HIS A 114 5.85 -3.30 8.71
C HIS A 114 4.53 -2.58 8.44
N TYR A 115 4.05 -1.84 9.42
CA TYR A 115 2.79 -1.11 9.32
C TYR A 115 2.79 0.12 10.21
N TYR A 116 1.85 1.01 9.93
CA TYR A 116 1.50 2.12 10.81
C TYR A 116 0.04 2.00 11.22
N ARG A 117 -0.23 2.29 12.48
CA ARG A 117 -1.59 2.33 13.04
C ARG A 117 -2.32 3.58 12.56
N ILE A 118 -3.63 3.47 12.39
CA ILE A 118 -4.49 4.64 12.23
C ILE A 118 -4.41 5.47 13.53
N GLY A 119 -4.19 6.78 13.40
CA GLY A 119 -3.89 7.73 14.47
C GLY A 119 -2.40 7.97 14.70
N SER A 120 -1.50 7.37 13.91
CA SER A 120 -0.05 7.55 14.06
C SER A 120 0.47 8.88 13.53
N GLY A 121 -0.32 9.55 12.68
CA GLY A 121 0.10 10.76 11.96
C GLY A 121 1.07 10.47 10.83
N ALA A 122 1.24 9.21 10.44
CA ALA A 122 2.13 8.84 9.35
C ALA A 122 1.55 9.27 8.00
N ARG A 123 2.42 9.61 7.06
CA ARG A 123 2.01 10.03 5.71
C ARG A 123 2.25 8.89 4.73
N ILE A 124 1.18 8.24 4.27
CA ILE A 124 1.28 7.05 3.43
C ILE A 124 0.53 7.28 2.11
N PRO A 125 1.17 7.01 0.96
CA PRO A 125 0.50 6.95 -0.31
C PRO A 125 -0.31 5.67 -0.45
N LEU A 126 -1.61 5.82 -0.72
CA LEU A 126 -2.55 4.73 -0.95
C LEU A 126 -3.26 4.92 -2.29
N PRO A 127 -3.58 3.84 -3.03
CA PRO A 127 -4.38 3.95 -4.25
C PRO A 127 -5.79 4.43 -3.90
N VAL A 128 -6.38 5.27 -4.74
CA VAL A 128 -7.69 5.89 -4.49
C VAL A 128 -8.67 5.60 -5.62
N SER A 129 -9.97 5.68 -5.33
CA SER A 129 -11.02 5.64 -6.34
C SER A 129 -11.06 6.94 -7.16
N GLN A 130 -11.77 6.93 -8.29
CA GLN A 130 -11.96 8.12 -9.10
C GLN A 130 -12.78 9.19 -8.35
N GLN A 131 -13.68 8.76 -7.45
CA GLN A 131 -14.50 9.63 -6.62
C GLN A 131 -13.64 10.36 -5.59
N VAL A 132 -12.73 9.66 -4.91
CA VAL A 132 -11.75 10.30 -4.00
C VAL A 132 -10.82 11.22 -4.76
N ALA A 133 -10.35 10.81 -5.95
CA ALA A 133 -9.53 11.65 -6.79
C ALA A 133 -10.26 12.94 -7.22
N ALA A 134 -11.58 12.87 -7.39
CA ALA A 134 -12.40 14.02 -7.75
C ALA A 134 -12.56 15.04 -6.62
N LEU A 135 -12.30 14.66 -5.36
CA LEU A 135 -12.32 15.57 -4.21
C LEU A 135 -11.15 16.57 -4.18
N ALA A 136 -10.12 16.39 -5.02
CA ALA A 136 -8.96 17.29 -5.04
C ALA A 136 -9.03 18.34 -6.17
N ASN A 137 -10.22 18.60 -6.73
CA ASN A 137 -10.37 19.34 -7.99
C ASN A 137 -10.72 20.83 -7.84
N SER A 138 -11.31 21.28 -6.72
CA SER A 138 -11.67 22.70 -6.56
C SER A 138 -10.57 23.51 -5.86
N GLY A 139 -9.66 22.86 -5.13
CA GLY A 139 -8.58 23.55 -4.40
C GLY A 139 -9.06 24.23 -3.11
N ASP A 140 -10.36 24.17 -2.83
CA ASP A 140 -11.04 24.73 -1.67
C ASP A 140 -11.46 23.64 -0.66
N GLU A 141 -11.19 22.37 -0.95
CA GLU A 141 -11.58 21.26 -0.08
C GLU A 141 -10.74 21.22 1.20
N ALA A 142 -11.42 21.33 2.34
CA ALA A 142 -10.77 21.21 3.64
C ALA A 142 -10.28 19.77 3.88
N VAL A 143 -9.05 19.64 4.38
CA VAL A 143 -8.49 18.35 4.83
C VAL A 143 -9.39 17.75 5.91
N GLY A 144 -9.88 16.53 5.67
CA GLY A 144 -10.73 15.78 6.61
C GLY A 144 -12.24 16.07 6.51
N ALA A 145 -12.71 16.71 5.44
CA ALA A 145 -14.14 16.96 5.22
C ALA A 145 -14.97 15.69 5.01
N ASP A 146 -14.37 14.63 4.45
CA ASP A 146 -15.05 13.41 4.03
C ASP A 146 -14.63 12.17 4.82
N GLY A 147 -15.58 11.27 5.03
CA GLY A 147 -15.30 9.94 5.55
C GLY A 147 -14.75 9.03 4.45
N PHE A 148 -13.73 8.23 4.76
CA PHE A 148 -13.15 7.26 3.82
C PHE A 148 -13.43 5.82 4.24
N VAL A 149 -13.46 4.92 3.26
CA VAL A 149 -13.56 3.47 3.46
C VAL A 149 -12.39 2.77 2.76
N TRP A 150 -11.94 1.65 3.32
CA TRP A 150 -11.00 0.76 2.63
C TRP A 150 -11.78 -0.28 1.82
N ASP A 151 -11.69 -0.21 0.50
CA ASP A 151 -12.31 -1.20 -0.39
C ASP A 151 -11.48 -2.50 -0.39
N LEU A 152 -12.02 -3.53 0.27
CA LEU A 152 -11.40 -4.85 0.40
C LEU A 152 -11.30 -5.60 -0.94
N THR A 153 -12.15 -5.26 -1.92
CA THR A 153 -12.18 -5.95 -3.21
C THR A 153 -11.08 -5.43 -4.12
N ASN A 154 -11.00 -4.10 -4.26
CA ASN A 154 -10.07 -3.46 -5.18
C ASN A 154 -8.75 -3.03 -4.52
N ASN A 155 -8.64 -3.15 -3.19
CA ASN A 155 -7.51 -2.70 -2.36
C ASN A 155 -7.18 -1.22 -2.60
N LEU A 156 -8.19 -0.36 -2.43
CA LEU A 156 -8.08 1.09 -2.61
C LEU A 156 -8.93 1.85 -1.60
N ILE A 157 -8.63 3.14 -1.43
CA ILE A 157 -9.44 4.05 -0.61
C ILE A 157 -10.58 4.61 -1.46
N ASP A 158 -11.79 4.50 -0.94
CA ASP A 158 -12.99 5.06 -1.56
C ASP A 158 -13.72 6.01 -0.60
N VAL A 159 -14.65 6.79 -1.14
CA VAL A 159 -15.51 7.68 -0.35
C VAL A 159 -16.53 6.88 0.44
N TYR A 160 -16.80 7.31 1.67
CA TYR A 160 -17.87 6.73 2.46
C TYR A 160 -19.22 7.09 1.83
N SER A 161 -19.97 6.08 1.41
CA SER A 161 -21.38 6.20 1.05
C SER A 161 -22.21 5.26 1.92
N SER A 162 -23.50 5.56 2.11
CA SER A 162 -24.40 4.64 2.82
C SER A 162 -24.55 3.27 2.12
N ALA A 163 -24.16 3.17 0.85
CA ALA A 163 -24.16 1.93 0.06
C ALA A 163 -22.88 1.08 0.22
N SER A 164 -21.76 1.65 0.69
CA SER A 164 -20.47 0.94 0.87
C SER A 164 -20.37 0.21 2.22
N SER A 165 -21.49 -0.23 2.80
CA SER A 165 -21.59 -0.73 4.18
C SER A 165 -20.83 -2.03 4.47
N SER A 166 -20.31 -2.71 3.44
CA SER A 166 -19.47 -3.91 3.58
C SER A 166 -17.97 -3.60 3.67
N ASN A 167 -17.55 -2.34 3.54
CA ASN A 167 -16.16 -1.93 3.67
C ASN A 167 -15.92 -1.20 5.00
N PRO A 168 -14.79 -1.45 5.68
CA PRO A 168 -14.50 -0.80 6.96
C PRO A 168 -14.25 0.70 6.75
N LYS A 169 -14.89 1.51 7.60
CA LYS A 169 -14.61 2.95 7.68
C LYS A 169 -13.22 3.15 8.26
N VAL A 170 -12.42 4.01 7.62
CA VAL A 170 -11.08 4.38 8.06
C VAL A 170 -11.04 5.87 8.35
N ASN A 171 -10.54 6.24 9.53
CA ASN A 171 -10.47 7.64 9.95
C ASN A 171 -9.09 8.20 9.57
N ILE A 172 -8.96 8.60 8.32
CA ILE A 172 -7.72 9.12 7.71
C ILE A 172 -8.01 10.46 7.04
N SER A 173 -7.00 11.28 6.85
CA SER A 173 -7.14 12.59 6.19
C SER A 173 -6.37 12.64 4.87
N LEU A 174 -7.05 13.02 3.79
CA LEU A 174 -6.43 13.19 2.47
C LEU A 174 -5.62 14.50 2.45
N LEU A 175 -4.33 14.42 2.09
CA LEU A 175 -3.42 15.57 2.02
C LEU A 175 -3.16 16.03 0.58
N MET A 176 -3.05 15.09 -0.36
CA MET A 176 -2.86 15.39 -1.78
C MET A 176 -3.28 14.20 -2.63
N VAL A 177 -3.63 14.47 -3.89
CA VAL A 177 -3.91 13.46 -4.91
C VAL A 177 -2.92 13.64 -6.07
N SER A 178 -2.36 12.54 -6.52
CA SER A 178 -1.58 12.45 -7.74
C SER A 178 -2.33 11.62 -8.79
N MET A 179 -2.57 12.21 -9.96
CA MET A 179 -3.35 11.59 -11.04
C MET A 179 -2.49 10.77 -12.02
N GLN A 180 -1.19 11.03 -12.09
CA GLN A 180 -0.25 10.43 -13.05
C GLN A 180 1.09 10.17 -12.37
N GLY A 181 1.97 9.38 -13.02
CA GLY A 181 3.34 9.13 -12.53
C GLY A 181 3.43 8.27 -11.28
N ASN A 182 2.34 7.63 -10.85
CA ASN A 182 2.31 6.81 -9.63
C ASN A 182 2.79 5.37 -9.90
N LEU A 183 3.26 4.70 -8.87
CA LEU A 183 3.46 3.25 -8.83
C LEU A 183 2.46 2.66 -7.84
N THR A 184 1.34 2.16 -8.37
CA THR A 184 0.31 1.47 -7.59
C THR A 184 0.31 -0.01 -7.90
N VAL A 185 -0.31 -0.80 -7.05
CA VAL A 185 -0.36 -2.25 -7.22
C VAL A 185 -1.64 -2.67 -7.94
N LYS A 186 -1.46 -3.54 -8.94
CA LYS A 186 -2.53 -4.21 -9.66
C LYS A 186 -2.40 -5.71 -9.50
N LYS A 187 -3.49 -6.33 -9.04
CA LYS A 187 -3.66 -7.79 -9.04
C LYS A 187 -4.31 -8.21 -10.35
N ASP A 188 -3.70 -9.14 -11.07
CA ASP A 188 -4.28 -9.71 -12.27
C ASP A 188 -5.31 -10.82 -11.94
N ALA A 189 -6.04 -11.30 -12.95
CA ALA A 189 -7.02 -12.37 -12.78
C ALA A 189 -6.37 -13.73 -12.42
N SER A 190 -5.07 -13.89 -12.67
CA SER A 190 -4.28 -15.07 -12.34
C SER A 190 -3.71 -15.04 -10.93
N GLY A 191 -3.88 -13.93 -10.21
CA GLY A 191 -3.40 -13.72 -8.84
C GLY A 191 -2.01 -13.09 -8.74
N ASN A 192 -1.35 -12.77 -9.85
CA ASN A 192 -0.07 -12.06 -9.83
C ASN A 192 -0.25 -10.59 -9.45
N VAL A 193 0.76 -10.05 -8.79
CA VAL A 193 0.80 -8.70 -8.23
C VAL A 193 1.89 -7.92 -8.94
N THR A 194 1.48 -6.92 -9.72
CA THR A 194 2.36 -6.14 -10.60
C THR A 194 2.21 -4.63 -10.34
N TRP A 195 3.24 -3.87 -10.69
CA TRP A 195 3.19 -2.41 -10.65
C TRP A 195 2.37 -1.87 -11.83
N ALA A 196 1.54 -0.88 -11.56
CA ALA A 196 0.69 -0.20 -12.51
C ALA A 196 0.73 1.31 -12.30
N THR A 197 0.74 2.05 -13.40
CA THR A 197 0.90 3.51 -13.43
C THR A 197 -0.39 4.25 -13.78
N ASP A 198 -1.50 3.52 -13.92
CA ASP A 198 -2.79 4.00 -14.41
C ASP A 198 -3.74 4.45 -13.29
N LYS A 199 -3.53 4.00 -12.04
CA LYS A 199 -4.41 4.37 -10.93
C LYS A 199 -3.96 5.68 -10.25
N PRO A 200 -4.92 6.54 -9.86
CA PRO A 200 -4.63 7.68 -9.01
C PRO A 200 -4.18 7.21 -7.62
N CYS A 201 -3.33 8.00 -6.98
CA CYS A 201 -2.80 7.73 -5.66
C CYS A 201 -2.96 8.97 -4.78
N GLY A 202 -3.48 8.79 -3.57
CA GLY A 202 -3.62 9.84 -2.58
C GLY A 202 -2.57 9.69 -1.49
N LEU A 203 -1.99 10.80 -1.04
CA LEU A 203 -1.21 10.83 0.19
C LEU A 203 -2.17 11.07 1.35
N PHE A 204 -2.18 10.14 2.30
CA PHE A 204 -3.03 10.23 3.47
C PHE A 204 -2.21 10.43 4.73
N LEU A 205 -2.72 11.27 5.62
CA LEU A 205 -2.35 11.27 7.03
C LEU A 205 -3.18 10.20 7.71
N ILE A 206 -2.53 9.17 8.23
CA ILE A 206 -3.19 8.00 8.83
C ILE A 206 -3.21 8.03 10.34
#